data_AF-A0A832DSA5-F1
#
_entry.id   AF-A0A832DSA5-F1
#
_cell.length_a   1.000
_cell.length_b   1.000
_cell.length_c   1.000
_cell.angle_alpha   90.00
_cell.angle_beta   90.00
_cell.angle_gamma   90.00
#
_symmetry.space_group_name_H-M   'P 1'
#
loop_
_entity.id
_entity.type
_entity.pdbx_description
1 polymer ?
#
loop_
_entity_poly.entity_id
_entity_poly.type
_entity_poly.pdbx_seq_one_letter_code
_entity_poly.pdbx_strand_id
1 'polypeptide(L)'
;FGIYSVVYERRRKATAFRYMTKDGIEKTYTSGETYYELVIKNKSRCRFVEKIGLAPRKAARVSLKKCKREKPFATVEKVEYLGREVVYDFGVPEYHRYIAEGIVSHNCAETIQNPFEVCNLTHINLVKFVKPNCTGGTFEEKLSCVDWDGLAEAARMGTRFLDDAIERSRTGIKVIDEMNLATRKNGLGIMGFAELLLKLEIPYASWEAVELINRIMAWIYVHALDESAELARERGPFKFFEKSIYAKGEIPVLKYQDFVWGRWERIKHVYPKELQEAGDRLRDITMRTRRWLAPYIEQLREKVKGGVRNSVVLSIAPTGRTSILAGTTSGVEPIFALAFLRNVTVGTLIEYYGPGIEYLKARGLWTPQVRRVVEETGMLKDAPVPDDVKHLLATAMEIGWLWHVLMQASAQQWVDQGISKTINMPANAPKEDVYWAFAFAWALGVKGITVYRDKSKSVQVIYTGLKQEIKKKLADTKIIVKPVALDKSIDEAAAEVKLKALEEGKDPYCKTGECG
;
A
#
# COMPACT_ATOMS: atom_id res chain seq x y z
N PHE A 1 -8.34 -23.06 23.19
CA PHE A 1 -7.77 -24.25 23.89
C PHE A 1 -8.39 -24.57 25.25
N GLY A 2 -9.28 -23.75 25.82
CA GLY A 2 -9.88 -24.04 27.14
C GLY A 2 -8.85 -24.07 28.26
N ILE A 3 -7.98 -23.06 28.33
CA ILE A 3 -7.00 -22.88 29.41
C ILE A 3 -7.61 -21.88 30.38
N TYR A 4 -7.86 -22.32 31.61
CA TYR A 4 -8.41 -21.47 32.66
C TYR A 4 -7.30 -20.75 33.41
N SER A 5 -7.53 -19.47 33.73
CA SER A 5 -6.62 -18.61 34.48
C SER A 5 -7.40 -17.68 35.39
N VAL A 6 -6.76 -17.21 36.46
CA VAL A 6 -7.33 -16.22 37.36
C VAL A 6 -6.34 -15.07 37.50
N VAL A 7 -6.82 -13.83 37.32
CA VAL A 7 -6.04 -12.62 37.55
C VAL A 7 -6.35 -12.11 38.95
N TYR A 8 -5.31 -11.91 39.76
CA TYR A 8 -5.42 -11.26 41.06
C TYR A 8 -4.82 -9.87 40.99
N GLU A 9 -5.55 -8.88 41.48
CA GLU A 9 -4.97 -7.58 41.80
C GLU A 9 -4.21 -7.71 43.13
N ARG A 10 -2.92 -7.36 43.12
CA ARG A 10 -2.03 -7.47 44.26
C ARG A 10 -1.40 -6.12 44.54
N ARG A 11 -1.21 -5.79 45.82
CA ARG A 11 -0.44 -4.62 46.24
C ARG A 11 0.94 -5.02 46.73
N ARG A 12 1.96 -4.24 46.39
CA ARG A 12 3.30 -4.31 47.00
C ARG A 12 3.63 -2.94 47.57
N LYS A 13 4.40 -2.90 48.65
CA LYS A 13 4.95 -1.63 49.16
C LYS A 13 5.75 -0.97 48.03
N ALA A 14 5.39 0.26 47.69
CA ALA A 14 6.11 1.05 46.70
C ALA A 14 7.59 1.13 47.12
N THR A 15 8.48 0.70 46.23
CA THR A 15 9.92 0.81 46.41
C THR A 15 10.41 1.88 45.45
N ALA A 16 11.14 2.85 45.98
CA ALA A 16 11.78 3.88 45.17
C ALA A 16 13.23 3.48 44.89
N PHE A 17 13.60 3.47 43.62
CA PHE A 17 14.97 3.35 43.17
C PHE A 17 15.50 4.73 42.78
N ARG A 18 16.60 5.16 43.38
CA ARG A 18 17.26 6.42 43.06
C ARG A 18 18.59 6.16 42.37
N TYR A 19 18.89 6.91 41.33
CA TYR A 19 20.23 6.92 40.74
C TYR A 19 20.58 8.28 40.15
N MET A 20 21.87 8.60 40.13
CA MET A 20 22.42 9.81 39.49
C MET A 20 22.78 9.51 38.04
N THR A 21 22.31 10.33 37.10
CA THR A 21 22.73 10.25 35.70
C THR A 21 24.19 10.68 35.56
N LYS A 22 24.81 10.35 34.41
CA LYS A 22 26.19 10.79 34.10
C LYS A 22 26.38 12.31 34.15
N ASP A 23 25.31 13.07 33.93
CA ASP A 23 25.30 14.53 33.96
C ASP A 23 25.01 15.09 35.37
N GLY A 24 25.05 14.25 36.40
CA GLY A 24 24.88 14.64 37.81
C GLY A 24 23.43 14.85 38.27
N ILE A 25 22.43 14.46 37.46
CA ILE A 25 21.02 14.67 37.79
C ILE A 25 20.48 13.43 38.53
N GLU A 26 20.01 13.61 39.76
CA GLU A 26 19.36 12.53 40.51
C GLU A 26 17.95 12.26 39.97
N LYS A 27 17.68 11.00 39.59
CA LYS A 27 16.35 10.53 39.20
C LYS A 27 15.86 9.45 40.15
N THR A 28 14.61 9.60 40.60
CA THR A 28 13.91 8.62 41.42
C THR A 28 12.78 7.96 40.62
N TYR A 29 12.76 6.63 40.60
CA TYR A 29 11.72 5.81 39.98
C TYR A 29 10.99 5.02 41.06
N THR A 30 9.69 5.23 41.19
CA THR A 30 8.84 4.50 42.14
C THR A 30 8.13 3.36 41.42
N SER A 31 8.17 2.16 41.99
CA SER A 31 7.29 1.09 41.55
C SER A 31 5.85 1.41 41.99
N GLY A 32 4.88 1.21 41.09
CA GLY A 32 3.46 1.40 41.41
C GLY A 32 3.03 0.45 42.55
N GLU A 33 2.11 0.91 43.39
CA GLU A 33 1.63 0.14 44.55
C GLU A 33 0.85 -1.12 44.16
N THR A 34 0.38 -1.19 42.90
CA THR A 34 -0.54 -2.24 42.43
C THR A 34 0.04 -2.94 41.19
N TYR A 35 -0.02 -4.27 41.19
CA TYR A 35 0.31 -5.11 40.04
C TYR A 35 -0.72 -6.24 39.90
N TYR A 36 -0.86 -6.76 38.68
CA TYR A 36 -1.76 -7.88 38.39
C TYR A 36 -0.96 -9.18 38.30
N GLU A 37 -1.42 -10.21 38.99
CA GLU A 37 -0.83 -11.54 39.02
C GLU A 37 -1.74 -12.53 38.30
N LEU A 38 -1.34 -12.96 37.09
CA LEU A 38 -2.04 -14.01 36.34
C LEU A 38 -1.59 -15.39 36.83
N VAL A 39 -2.53 -16.17 37.35
CA VAL A 39 -2.27 -17.51 37.88
C VAL A 39 -2.98 -18.57 37.05
N ILE A 40 -2.19 -19.41 36.37
CA ILE A 40 -2.66 -20.59 35.62
C ILE A 40 -2.33 -21.84 36.45
N LYS A 41 -3.36 -22.59 36.85
CA LYS A 41 -3.21 -23.75 37.74
C LYS A 41 -3.51 -25.06 37.01
N ASN A 42 -3.16 -26.17 37.66
CA ASN A 42 -3.66 -27.51 37.35
C ASN A 42 -3.54 -27.92 35.86
N LYS A 43 -4.54 -28.61 35.30
CA LYS A 43 -4.55 -29.10 33.90
C LYS A 43 -4.42 -27.96 32.87
N SER A 44 -4.95 -26.77 33.20
CA SER A 44 -4.84 -25.58 32.37
C SER A 44 -3.37 -25.16 32.17
N ARG A 45 -2.53 -25.28 33.21
CA ARG A 45 -1.09 -25.03 33.12
C ARG A 45 -0.37 -26.02 32.20
N CYS A 46 -0.67 -27.32 32.30
CA CYS A 46 -0.09 -28.32 31.40
C CYS A 46 -0.47 -28.04 29.95
N ARG A 47 -1.75 -27.75 29.69
CA ARG A 47 -2.25 -27.44 28.35
C ARG A 47 -1.65 -26.14 27.80
N PHE A 48 -1.41 -25.14 28.66
CA PHE A 48 -0.72 -23.92 28.28
C PHE A 48 0.71 -24.20 27.80
N VAL A 49 1.48 -25.00 28.56
CA VAL A 49 2.85 -25.34 28.15
C VAL A 49 2.86 -26.15 26.86
N GLU A 50 1.93 -27.08 26.67
CA GLU A 50 1.86 -27.91 25.45
C GLU A 50 1.43 -27.13 24.20
N LYS A 51 0.40 -26.28 24.31
CA LYS A 51 -0.21 -25.62 23.14
C LYS A 51 0.37 -24.25 22.82
N ILE A 52 0.91 -23.56 23.82
CA ILE A 52 1.42 -22.18 23.70
C ILE A 52 2.92 -22.12 23.96
N GLY A 53 3.41 -22.89 24.94
CA GLY A 53 4.83 -22.92 25.31
C GLY A 53 5.25 -21.78 26.24
N LEU A 54 6.48 -21.87 26.74
CA LEU A 54 7.11 -20.85 27.59
C LEU A 54 8.53 -20.59 27.10
N ALA A 55 9.00 -19.35 27.27
CA ALA A 55 10.39 -19.00 26.98
C ALA A 55 11.39 -19.89 27.77
N PRO A 56 12.57 -20.22 27.23
CA PRO A 56 13.46 -21.25 27.76
C PRO A 56 13.78 -21.13 29.25
N ARG A 57 14.08 -19.91 29.72
CA ARG A 57 14.40 -19.63 31.13
C ARG A 57 13.22 -19.86 32.08
N LYS A 58 11.98 -19.68 31.62
CA LYS A 58 10.76 -19.95 32.40
C LYS A 58 10.35 -21.41 32.29
N ALA A 59 10.48 -22.02 31.11
CA ALA A 59 10.21 -23.44 30.91
C ALA A 59 11.04 -24.33 31.85
N ALA A 60 12.33 -24.01 32.03
CA ALA A 60 13.23 -24.73 32.95
C ALA A 60 12.81 -24.66 34.43
N ARG A 61 11.95 -23.70 34.81
CA ARG A 61 11.47 -23.49 36.19
C ARG A 61 10.07 -24.05 36.44
N VAL A 62 9.37 -24.54 35.40
CA VAL A 62 8.00 -25.04 35.54
C VAL A 62 8.00 -26.54 35.77
N SER A 63 7.49 -26.98 36.92
CA SER A 63 7.23 -28.39 37.20
C SER A 63 5.83 -28.81 36.77
N LEU A 64 5.74 -29.74 35.81
CA LEU A 64 4.48 -30.30 35.30
C LEU A 64 3.95 -31.50 36.12
N LYS A 65 4.65 -31.92 37.18
CA LYS A 65 4.29 -33.10 37.98
C LYS A 65 2.93 -33.00 38.72
N LYS A 66 2.37 -31.79 38.88
CA LYS A 66 1.07 -31.55 39.55
C LYS A 66 0.06 -30.94 38.57
N CYS A 67 -0.60 -31.76 37.75
CA CYS A 67 -1.69 -31.34 36.86
C CYS A 67 -2.99 -32.05 37.23
N LYS A 68 -3.61 -31.64 38.34
CA LYS A 68 -4.94 -32.13 38.74
C LYS A 68 -5.98 -31.74 37.68
N ARG A 69 -7.00 -32.57 37.48
CA ARG A 69 -8.13 -32.24 36.58
C ARG A 69 -9.02 -31.22 37.30
N GLU A 70 -9.25 -30.07 36.67
CA GLU A 70 -10.16 -29.05 37.21
C GLU A 70 -11.61 -29.52 37.06
N LYS A 71 -12.46 -29.22 38.06
CA LYS A 71 -13.91 -29.42 37.94
C LYS A 71 -14.43 -28.42 36.89
N PRO A 72 -15.35 -28.82 36.00
CA PRO A 72 -15.96 -27.88 35.04
C PRO A 72 -16.66 -26.76 35.82
N PHE A 73 -16.41 -25.49 35.45
CA PHE A 73 -17.07 -24.33 36.07
C PHE A 73 -18.36 -23.93 35.32
N ALA A 74 -18.53 -24.44 34.11
CA ALA A 74 -19.73 -24.28 33.31
C ALA A 74 -19.90 -25.54 32.45
N THR A 75 -21.14 -25.88 32.17
CA THR A 75 -21.51 -26.95 31.23
C THR A 75 -22.21 -26.25 30.08
N VAL A 76 -21.75 -26.49 28.85
CA VAL A 76 -22.40 -25.90 27.68
C VAL A 76 -23.75 -26.59 27.51
N GLU A 77 -24.83 -25.86 27.80
CA GLU A 77 -26.18 -26.38 27.72
C GLU A 77 -26.59 -26.62 26.25
N LYS A 78 -26.25 -25.67 25.38
CA LYS A 78 -26.48 -25.77 23.93
C LYS A 78 -25.47 -24.92 23.16
N VAL A 79 -25.09 -25.38 21.97
CA VAL A 79 -24.38 -24.57 20.97
C VAL A 79 -25.34 -24.39 19.81
N GLU A 80 -25.72 -23.16 19.52
CA GLU A 80 -26.57 -22.82 18.38
C GLU A 80 -25.77 -22.05 17.34
N TYR A 81 -25.93 -22.46 16.08
CA TYR A 81 -25.37 -21.73 14.95
C TYR A 81 -26.27 -20.52 14.65
N LEU A 82 -25.78 -19.32 14.93
CA LEU A 82 -26.51 -18.06 14.72
C LEU A 82 -26.33 -17.48 13.30
N GLY A 83 -25.55 -18.15 12.44
CA GLY A 83 -25.25 -17.69 11.09
C GLY A 83 -23.77 -17.39 10.85
N ARG A 84 -23.45 -16.97 9.63
CA ARG A 84 -22.12 -16.52 9.22
C ARG A 84 -22.28 -15.16 8.55
N GLU A 85 -21.65 -14.14 9.11
CA GLU A 85 -21.61 -12.80 8.53
C GLU A 85 -20.25 -12.54 7.89
N VAL A 86 -20.23 -11.85 6.75
CA VAL A 86 -19.01 -11.42 6.09
C VAL A 86 -18.69 -10.01 6.56
N VAL A 87 -17.58 -9.86 7.29
CA VAL A 87 -17.05 -8.56 7.71
C VAL A 87 -15.92 -8.13 6.76
N TYR A 88 -15.84 -6.84 6.44
CA TYR A 88 -15.00 -6.33 5.35
C TYR A 88 -13.92 -5.33 5.77
N ASP A 89 -13.70 -5.08 7.05
CA ASP A 89 -12.64 -4.19 7.49
C ASP A 89 -12.09 -4.58 8.87
N PHE A 90 -10.76 -4.56 9.00
CA PHE A 90 -10.10 -4.52 10.30
C PHE A 90 -8.81 -3.71 10.20
N GLY A 91 -8.83 -2.51 10.76
CA GLY A 91 -7.62 -1.74 11.06
C GLY A 91 -7.07 -2.15 12.43
N VAL A 92 -5.75 -2.27 12.55
CA VAL A 92 -5.06 -2.43 13.85
C VAL A 92 -4.54 -1.05 14.28
N PRO A 93 -5.21 -0.35 15.22
CA PRO A 93 -4.99 1.09 15.48
C PRO A 93 -3.59 1.47 15.94
N GLU A 94 -2.80 0.52 16.44
CA GLU A 94 -1.49 0.83 17.04
C GLU A 94 -0.29 0.45 16.15
N TYR A 95 -0.41 -0.61 15.36
CA TYR A 95 0.70 -1.09 14.53
C TYR A 95 0.49 -0.81 13.05
N HIS A 96 -0.74 -0.47 12.64
CA HIS A 96 -1.14 -0.34 11.25
C HIS A 96 -0.63 -1.51 10.39
N ARG A 97 -0.76 -2.72 10.94
CA ARG A 97 -0.37 -3.98 10.32
C ARG A 97 -1.40 -5.02 10.71
N TYR A 98 -1.80 -5.87 9.77
CA TYR A 98 -2.75 -6.93 10.04
C TYR A 98 -2.27 -8.27 9.50
N ILE A 99 -2.71 -9.38 10.10
CA ILE A 99 -2.36 -10.73 9.64
C ILE A 99 -3.53 -11.26 8.82
N ALA A 100 -3.31 -11.50 7.52
CA ALA A 100 -4.25 -12.22 6.66
C ALA A 100 -3.57 -13.50 6.17
N GLU A 101 -4.17 -14.66 6.47
CA GLU A 101 -3.62 -15.98 6.08
C GLU A 101 -2.16 -16.20 6.50
N GLY A 102 -1.75 -15.65 7.66
CA GLY A 102 -0.38 -15.74 8.16
C GLY A 102 0.61 -14.73 7.56
N ILE A 103 0.15 -13.85 6.65
CA ILE A 103 0.94 -12.76 6.05
C ILE A 103 0.69 -11.46 6.83
N VAL A 104 1.74 -10.81 7.29
CA VAL A 104 1.67 -9.47 7.89
C VAL A 104 1.58 -8.43 6.77
N SER A 105 0.41 -7.82 6.60
CA SER A 105 0.14 -6.75 5.63
C SER A 105 0.38 -5.38 6.26
N HIS A 106 1.13 -4.50 5.56
CA HIS A 106 1.34 -3.09 5.93
C HIS A 106 0.57 -2.18 4.96
N ASN A 107 0.27 -0.96 5.42
CA ASN A 107 -0.70 -0.01 4.84
C ASN A 107 -0.61 0.32 3.35
N CYS A 108 0.51 0.06 2.68
CA CYS A 108 0.76 0.60 1.35
C CYS A 108 0.54 -0.43 0.22
N ALA A 109 0.55 -1.74 0.52
CA ALA A 109 0.26 -2.85 -0.41
C ALA A 109 1.09 -2.88 -1.72
N GLU A 110 2.16 -2.09 -1.80
CA GLU A 110 3.08 -1.97 -2.93
C GLU A 110 4.20 -3.00 -2.89
N THR A 111 4.64 -3.43 -1.70
CA THR A 111 5.69 -4.43 -1.58
C THR A 111 5.17 -5.75 -1.05
N ILE A 112 5.70 -6.83 -1.62
CA ILE A 112 5.45 -8.19 -1.16
C ILE A 112 6.76 -8.69 -0.57
N GLN A 113 6.81 -8.82 0.75
CA GLN A 113 8.04 -9.06 1.49
C GLN A 113 7.97 -10.34 2.33
N ASN A 114 9.05 -11.11 2.28
CA ASN A 114 9.36 -12.14 3.25
C ASN A 114 9.87 -11.49 4.55
N PRO A 115 9.93 -12.25 5.67
CA PRO A 115 10.49 -11.73 6.91
C PRO A 115 11.89 -11.13 6.72
N PHE A 116 12.10 -9.96 7.34
CA PHE A 116 13.37 -9.21 7.36
C PHE A 116 13.82 -8.61 6.03
N GLU A 117 13.03 -8.70 4.96
CA GLU A 117 13.31 -7.98 3.73
C GLU A 117 13.03 -6.47 3.89
N VAL A 118 13.69 -5.67 3.04
CA VAL A 118 13.64 -4.21 3.09
C VAL A 118 13.03 -3.66 1.81
N CYS A 119 12.40 -2.50 1.94
CA CYS A 119 11.78 -1.77 0.85
C CYS A 119 12.76 -0.69 0.35
N ASN A 120 13.36 -0.88 -0.83
CA ASN A 120 14.23 0.10 -1.46
C ASN A 120 13.48 0.75 -2.61
N LEU A 121 13.05 2.01 -2.44
CA LEU A 121 12.09 2.67 -3.35
C LEU A 121 12.68 3.89 -4.04
N THR A 122 12.38 4.03 -5.33
CA THR A 122 12.57 5.27 -6.09
C THR A 122 11.50 5.36 -7.18
N HIS A 123 11.39 6.51 -7.85
CA HIS A 123 10.26 6.77 -8.73
C HIS A 123 10.69 7.58 -9.95
N ILE A 124 10.23 7.18 -11.12
CA ILE A 124 10.40 7.92 -12.37
C ILE A 124 9.27 8.95 -12.51
N ASN A 125 9.62 10.21 -12.74
CA ASN A 125 8.64 11.25 -13.05
C ASN A 125 8.29 11.19 -14.55
N LEU A 126 7.12 10.63 -14.85
CA LEU A 126 6.66 10.39 -16.23
C LEU A 126 6.48 11.68 -17.03
N VAL A 127 6.23 12.81 -16.37
CA VAL A 127 6.01 14.12 -17.00
C VAL A 127 7.23 14.59 -17.80
N LYS A 128 8.43 14.09 -17.45
CA LYS A 128 9.69 14.44 -18.13
C LYS A 128 9.89 13.72 -19.46
N PHE A 129 9.10 12.69 -19.74
CA PHE A 129 9.24 11.83 -20.92
C PHE A 129 8.13 12.08 -21.95
N VAL A 130 7.62 13.31 -22.01
CA VAL A 130 6.71 13.78 -23.05
C VAL A 130 7.42 14.84 -23.87
N LYS A 131 7.57 14.58 -25.17
CA LYS A 131 8.21 15.50 -26.12
C LYS A 131 7.45 16.84 -26.17
N PRO A 132 8.15 17.98 -26.27
CA PRO A 132 7.51 19.29 -26.35
C PRO A 132 6.66 19.41 -27.63
N ASN A 133 5.61 20.23 -27.58
CA ASN A 133 4.71 20.52 -28.70
C ASN A 133 4.04 19.29 -29.34
N CYS A 134 3.89 18.21 -28.56
CA CYS A 134 3.09 17.07 -28.98
C CYS A 134 1.63 17.50 -29.20
N THR A 135 1.14 17.26 -30.41
CA THR A 135 -0.29 17.33 -30.74
C THR A 135 -0.58 16.09 -31.60
N GLY A 136 -1.52 15.26 -31.15
CA GLY A 136 -1.85 14.00 -31.83
C GLY A 136 -3.35 13.74 -31.70
N GLY A 137 -4.02 13.56 -32.84
CA GLY A 137 -5.45 13.26 -32.86
C GLY A 137 -5.72 11.77 -32.63
N THR A 138 -4.76 10.92 -33.01
CA THR A 138 -4.82 9.47 -32.86
C THR A 138 -3.97 8.97 -31.68
N PHE A 139 -4.27 7.76 -31.20
CA PHE A 139 -3.51 7.16 -30.11
C PHE A 139 -2.05 6.91 -30.50
N GLU A 140 -1.78 6.47 -31.74
CA GLU A 140 -0.44 6.22 -32.27
C GLU A 140 0.42 7.50 -32.32
N GLU A 141 -0.17 8.63 -32.73
CA GLU A 141 0.51 9.93 -32.70
C GLU A 141 0.84 10.34 -31.25
N LYS A 142 -0.09 10.16 -30.31
CA LYS A 142 0.14 10.42 -28.88
C LYS A 142 1.24 9.51 -28.31
N LEU A 143 1.31 8.25 -28.72
CA LEU A 143 2.38 7.33 -28.33
C LEU A 143 3.75 7.77 -28.86
N SER A 144 3.81 8.34 -30.07
CA SER A 144 5.05 8.85 -30.66
C SER A 144 5.65 10.02 -29.88
N CYS A 145 4.82 10.71 -29.08
CA CYS A 145 5.24 11.81 -28.22
C CYS A 145 5.90 11.36 -26.92
N VAL A 146 5.81 10.09 -26.55
CA VAL A 146 6.54 9.56 -25.41
C VAL A 146 8.00 9.41 -25.79
N ASP A 147 8.89 9.91 -24.94
CA ASP A 147 10.33 9.70 -25.04
C ASP A 147 10.69 8.32 -24.47
N TRP A 148 10.52 7.29 -25.31
CA TRP A 148 10.79 5.90 -24.95
C TRP A 148 12.26 5.65 -24.62
N ASP A 149 13.19 6.27 -25.35
CA ASP A 149 14.62 6.09 -25.12
C ASP A 149 15.04 6.71 -23.78
N GLY A 150 14.60 7.95 -23.50
CA GLY A 150 14.83 8.58 -22.21
C GLY A 150 14.19 7.79 -21.05
N LEU A 151 13.00 7.23 -21.26
CA LEU A 151 12.33 6.40 -20.26
C LEU A 151 13.08 5.09 -19.99
N ALA A 152 13.67 4.48 -21.03
CA ALA A 152 14.52 3.30 -20.90
C ALA A 152 15.79 3.64 -20.09
N GLU A 153 16.46 4.75 -20.40
CA GLU A 153 17.64 5.21 -19.66
C GLU A 153 17.31 5.48 -18.19
N ALA A 154 16.19 6.13 -17.91
CA ALA A 154 15.73 6.38 -16.54
C ALA A 154 15.44 5.07 -15.78
N ALA A 155 14.89 4.05 -16.45
CA ALA A 155 14.66 2.74 -15.85
C ALA A 155 15.96 2.03 -15.46
N ARG A 156 16.98 2.07 -16.33
CA ARG A 156 18.32 1.54 -16.05
C ARG A 156 18.98 2.29 -14.91
N MET A 157 19.02 3.62 -14.99
CA MET A 157 19.60 4.48 -13.97
C MET A 157 18.93 4.26 -12.60
N GLY A 158 17.59 4.20 -12.57
CA GLY A 158 16.83 3.94 -11.35
C GLY A 158 17.15 2.58 -10.74
N THR A 159 17.33 1.55 -11.57
CA THR A 159 17.70 0.20 -11.12
C THR A 159 19.09 0.18 -10.50
N ARG A 160 20.09 0.79 -11.16
CA ARG A 160 21.46 0.91 -10.64
C ARG A 160 21.52 1.74 -9.37
N PHE A 161 20.81 2.88 -9.33
CA PHE A 161 20.72 3.72 -8.15
C PHE A 161 20.18 2.96 -6.93
N LEU A 162 19.12 2.18 -7.11
CA LEU A 162 18.57 1.34 -6.04
C LEU A 162 19.54 0.24 -5.59
N ASP A 163 20.25 -0.39 -6.53
CA ASP A 163 21.26 -1.39 -6.20
C ASP A 163 22.42 -0.80 -5.39
N ASP A 164 22.88 0.40 -5.75
CA ASP A 164 23.89 1.15 -5.00
C ASP A 164 23.38 1.58 -3.61
N ALA A 165 22.11 1.97 -3.51
CA ALA A 165 21.48 2.31 -2.24
C ALA A 165 21.45 1.11 -1.28
N ILE A 166 21.21 -0.10 -1.80
CA ILE A 166 21.25 -1.35 -1.00
C ILE A 166 22.65 -1.59 -0.42
N GLU A 167 23.71 -1.35 -1.19
CA GLU A 167 25.09 -1.50 -0.70
C GLU A 167 25.41 -0.55 0.45
N ARG A 168 24.84 0.66 0.42
CA ARG A 168 25.08 1.72 1.41
C ARG A 168 24.15 1.65 2.62
N SER A 169 22.93 1.14 2.45
CA SER A 169 21.90 1.13 3.49
C SER A 169 22.27 0.19 4.62
N ARG A 170 22.23 0.69 5.86
CA ARG A 170 22.41 -0.09 7.09
C ARG A 170 21.30 0.27 8.07
N THR A 171 20.52 -0.72 8.46
CA THR A 171 19.41 -0.59 9.41
C THR A 171 19.87 -0.69 10.86
N GLY A 172 21.09 -1.21 11.09
CA GLY A 172 21.63 -1.49 12.42
C GLY A 172 21.13 -2.82 13.01
N ILE A 173 20.25 -3.53 12.29
CA ILE A 173 19.77 -4.86 12.66
C ILE A 173 20.39 -5.87 11.69
N LYS A 174 21.37 -6.64 12.17
CA LYS A 174 22.21 -7.52 11.36
C LYS A 174 21.41 -8.45 10.42
N VAL A 175 20.34 -9.08 10.93
CA VAL A 175 19.52 -9.99 10.11
C VAL A 175 18.79 -9.28 8.97
N ILE A 176 18.39 -8.02 9.16
CA ILE A 176 17.74 -7.20 8.12
C ILE A 176 18.77 -6.79 7.07
N ASP A 177 19.96 -6.35 7.50
CA ASP A 177 21.03 -5.94 6.59
C ASP A 177 21.52 -7.13 5.74
N GLU A 178 21.67 -8.31 6.35
CA GLU A 178 22.00 -9.55 5.64
C GLU A 178 20.92 -9.95 4.64
N MET A 179 19.64 -9.83 5.00
CA MET A 179 18.54 -10.21 4.12
C MET A 179 18.36 -9.20 2.97
N ASN A 180 18.56 -7.91 3.22
CA ASN A 180 18.54 -6.88 2.18
C ASN A 180 19.62 -7.13 1.12
N LEU A 181 20.85 -7.43 1.55
CA LEU A 181 21.95 -7.78 0.64
C LEU A 181 21.72 -9.13 -0.07
N ALA A 182 21.05 -10.09 0.59
CA ALA A 182 20.79 -11.40 0.01
C ALA A 182 19.70 -11.39 -1.08
N THR A 183 18.64 -10.61 -0.88
CA THR A 183 17.46 -10.59 -1.76
C THR A 183 17.50 -9.44 -2.76
N ARG A 184 18.14 -8.33 -2.39
CA ARG A 184 18.33 -7.13 -3.21
C ARG A 184 17.05 -6.63 -3.86
N LYS A 185 15.95 -6.58 -3.09
CA LYS A 185 14.64 -6.17 -3.61
C LYS A 185 14.64 -4.68 -3.98
N ASN A 186 14.42 -4.42 -5.26
CA ASN A 186 14.21 -3.09 -5.80
C ASN A 186 12.72 -2.79 -5.95
N GLY A 187 12.34 -1.54 -5.71
CA GLY A 187 11.02 -1.02 -5.99
C GLY A 187 11.12 0.27 -6.78
N LEU A 188 11.42 0.14 -8.07
CA LEU A 188 11.33 1.24 -9.02
C LEU A 188 9.87 1.47 -9.40
N GLY A 189 9.33 2.60 -9.01
CA GLY A 189 7.98 3.03 -9.30
C GLY A 189 7.93 4.20 -10.29
N ILE A 190 6.76 4.79 -10.41
CA ILE A 190 6.50 5.98 -11.23
C ILE A 190 5.77 7.04 -10.39
N MET A 191 5.72 8.26 -10.91
CA MET A 191 4.83 9.33 -10.48
C MET A 191 4.43 10.17 -11.70
N GLY A 192 3.39 10.99 -11.53
CA GLY A 192 3.00 11.96 -12.55
C GLY A 192 2.24 11.39 -13.74
N PHE A 193 1.57 10.25 -13.56
CA PHE A 193 0.81 9.64 -14.64
C PHE A 193 -0.37 10.52 -15.11
N ALA A 194 -1.08 11.19 -14.19
CA ALA A 194 -2.17 12.08 -14.58
C ALA A 194 -1.70 13.31 -15.38
N GLU A 195 -0.54 13.88 -15.05
CA GLU A 195 0.05 14.96 -15.84
C GLU A 195 0.54 14.49 -17.21
N LEU A 196 1.08 13.27 -17.30
CA LEU A 196 1.44 12.68 -18.59
C LEU A 196 0.19 12.54 -19.47
N LEU A 197 -0.91 12.05 -18.91
CA LEU A 197 -2.20 11.97 -19.61
C LEU A 197 -2.73 13.35 -20.03
N LEU A 198 -2.63 14.35 -19.17
CA LEU A 198 -3.01 15.73 -19.48
C LEU A 198 -2.19 16.30 -20.65
N LYS A 199 -0.87 16.05 -20.68
CA LYS A 199 0.01 16.49 -21.77
C LYS A 199 -0.29 15.80 -23.11
N LEU A 200 -0.81 14.58 -23.07
CA LEU A 200 -1.19 13.81 -24.25
C LEU A 200 -2.67 13.98 -24.61
N GLU A 201 -3.43 14.79 -23.86
CA GLU A 201 -4.87 14.97 -24.01
C GLU A 201 -5.62 13.62 -24.01
N ILE A 202 -5.30 12.77 -23.03
CA ILE A 202 -5.94 11.48 -22.83
C ILE A 202 -6.72 11.52 -21.52
N PRO A 203 -8.06 11.36 -21.53
CA PRO A 203 -8.84 11.22 -20.30
C PRO A 203 -8.40 10.00 -19.49
N TYR A 204 -8.28 10.15 -18.16
CA TYR A 204 -7.86 9.05 -17.28
C TYR A 204 -8.82 7.84 -17.37
N ALA A 205 -10.12 8.11 -17.42
CA ALA A 205 -11.16 7.09 -17.57
C ALA A 205 -11.34 6.68 -19.04
N SER A 206 -10.28 6.18 -19.67
CA SER A 206 -10.29 5.76 -21.08
C SER A 206 -9.44 4.52 -21.32
N TRP A 207 -9.76 3.80 -22.40
CA TRP A 207 -8.95 2.66 -22.84
C TRP A 207 -7.58 3.06 -23.39
N GLU A 208 -7.44 4.28 -23.92
CA GLU A 208 -6.13 4.83 -24.30
C GLU A 208 -5.22 4.95 -23.08
N ALA A 209 -5.73 5.48 -21.95
CA ALA A 209 -4.96 5.57 -20.72
C ALA A 209 -4.60 4.20 -20.14
N VAL A 210 -5.54 3.24 -20.18
CA VAL A 210 -5.31 1.85 -19.75
C VAL A 210 -4.24 1.16 -20.61
N GLU A 211 -4.24 1.37 -21.93
CA GLU A 211 -3.21 0.82 -22.81
C GLU A 211 -1.86 1.53 -22.65
N LEU A 212 -1.87 2.84 -22.47
CA LEU A 212 -0.66 3.63 -22.28
C LEU A 212 0.10 3.23 -21.01
N ILE A 213 -0.59 3.09 -19.87
CA ILE A 213 0.08 2.63 -18.64
C ILE A 213 0.61 1.20 -18.79
N ASN A 214 -0.08 0.34 -19.55
CA ASN A 214 0.39 -1.01 -19.84
C ASN A 214 1.75 -0.96 -20.54
N ARG A 215 1.85 -0.18 -21.63
CA ARG A 215 3.06 -0.05 -22.43
C ARG A 215 4.19 0.64 -21.68
N ILE A 216 3.90 1.71 -20.92
CA ILE A 216 4.89 2.41 -20.08
C ILE A 216 5.50 1.45 -19.05
N MET A 217 4.67 0.74 -18.28
CA MET A 217 5.17 -0.17 -17.25
C MET A 217 5.90 -1.36 -17.85
N ALA A 218 5.45 -1.87 -18.99
CA ALA A 218 6.14 -2.93 -19.70
C ALA A 218 7.53 -2.52 -20.18
N TRP A 219 7.64 -1.31 -20.74
CA TRP A 219 8.91 -0.72 -21.18
C TRP A 219 9.88 -0.52 -20.01
N ILE A 220 9.41 0.05 -18.90
CA ILE A 220 10.21 0.21 -17.68
C ILE A 220 10.66 -1.17 -17.17
N TYR A 221 9.77 -2.17 -17.15
CA TYR A 221 10.09 -3.50 -16.64
C TYR A 221 11.21 -4.18 -17.43
N VAL A 222 11.10 -4.19 -18.77
CA VAL A 222 12.12 -4.85 -19.61
C VAL A 222 13.48 -4.21 -19.44
N HIS A 223 13.56 -2.87 -19.38
CA HIS A 223 14.83 -2.17 -19.22
C HIS A 223 15.40 -2.23 -17.80
N ALA A 224 14.54 -2.24 -16.77
CA ALA A 224 14.97 -2.44 -15.39
C ALA A 224 15.51 -3.86 -15.17
N LEU A 225 14.84 -4.88 -15.71
CA LEU A 225 15.31 -6.26 -15.63
C LEU A 225 16.60 -6.48 -16.45
N ASP A 226 16.70 -5.83 -17.61
CA ASP A 226 17.92 -5.85 -18.42
C ASP A 226 19.11 -5.26 -17.66
N GLU A 227 18.96 -4.09 -17.04
CA GLU A 227 20.00 -3.49 -16.20
C GLU A 227 20.34 -4.40 -15.00
N SER A 228 19.34 -5.04 -14.39
CA SER A 228 19.59 -5.99 -13.32
C SER A 228 20.45 -7.17 -13.78
N ALA A 229 20.28 -7.64 -15.02
CA ALA A 229 21.14 -8.66 -15.62
C ALA A 229 22.56 -8.14 -15.91
N GLU A 230 22.72 -6.91 -16.39
CA GLU A 230 24.04 -6.27 -16.57
C GLU A 230 24.78 -6.12 -15.23
N LEU A 231 24.10 -5.62 -14.19
CA LEU A 231 24.65 -5.51 -12.84
C LEU A 231 25.06 -6.88 -12.26
N ALA A 232 24.38 -7.95 -12.64
CA ALA A 232 24.75 -9.29 -12.22
C ALA A 232 26.10 -9.73 -12.83
N ARG A 233 26.40 -9.32 -14.06
CA ARG A 233 27.70 -9.59 -14.69
C ARG A 233 28.81 -8.77 -14.05
N GLU A 234 28.52 -7.52 -13.70
CA GLU A 234 29.48 -6.63 -13.05
C GLU A 234 29.77 -7.03 -11.59
N ARG A 235 28.73 -7.42 -10.84
CA ARG A 235 28.77 -7.48 -9.36
C ARG A 235 28.38 -8.85 -8.79
N GLY A 236 28.01 -9.80 -9.64
CA GLY A 236 27.42 -11.09 -9.27
C GLY A 236 25.90 -11.03 -9.09
N PRO A 237 25.17 -12.15 -9.25
CA PRO A 237 23.74 -12.19 -9.03
C PRO A 237 23.36 -12.08 -7.54
N PHE A 238 22.08 -11.87 -7.23
CA PHE A 238 21.61 -11.94 -5.84
C PHE A 238 21.81 -13.35 -5.25
N LYS A 239 21.93 -13.44 -3.92
CA LYS A 239 22.33 -14.66 -3.21
C LYS A 239 21.47 -15.89 -3.51
N PHE A 240 20.18 -15.70 -3.78
CA PHE A 240 19.22 -16.79 -4.00
C PHE A 240 18.86 -17.01 -5.47
N PHE A 241 19.65 -16.47 -6.41
CA PHE A 241 19.41 -16.57 -7.85
C PHE A 241 19.17 -18.01 -8.34
N GLU A 242 20.03 -18.96 -7.95
CA GLU A 242 19.92 -20.38 -8.36
C GLU A 242 18.61 -21.05 -7.90
N LYS A 243 17.96 -20.51 -6.86
CA LYS A 243 16.68 -21.01 -6.34
C LYS A 243 15.48 -20.30 -6.96
N SER A 244 15.72 -19.32 -7.81
CA SER A 244 14.69 -18.49 -8.42
C SER A 244 14.27 -19.03 -9.79
N ILE A 245 13.16 -18.49 -10.31
CA ILE A 245 12.69 -18.82 -11.65
C ILE A 245 13.58 -18.22 -12.75
N TYR A 246 14.39 -17.20 -12.46
CA TYR A 246 15.33 -16.60 -13.42
C TYR A 246 16.40 -17.60 -13.88
N ALA A 247 16.84 -18.50 -12.98
CA ALA A 247 17.79 -19.56 -13.33
C ALA A 247 17.26 -20.52 -14.42
N LYS A 248 15.93 -20.57 -14.62
CA LYS A 248 15.27 -21.34 -15.69
C LYS A 248 15.00 -20.52 -16.96
N GLY A 249 15.39 -19.24 -16.99
CA GLY A 249 15.04 -18.31 -18.06
C GLY A 249 13.57 -17.87 -18.04
N GLU A 250 12.88 -18.07 -16.93
CA GLU A 250 11.50 -17.62 -16.75
C GLU A 250 11.48 -16.18 -16.22
N ILE A 251 10.68 -15.34 -16.87
CA ILE A 251 10.46 -13.94 -16.47
C ILE A 251 9.20 -13.89 -15.58
N PRO A 252 9.28 -13.43 -14.32
CA PRO A 252 8.18 -13.50 -13.36
C PRO A 252 6.87 -12.90 -13.83
N VAL A 253 6.90 -11.70 -14.42
CA VAL A 253 5.66 -11.02 -14.86
C VAL A 253 4.97 -11.79 -15.98
N LEU A 254 5.72 -12.40 -16.91
CA LEU A 254 5.12 -13.18 -18.00
C LEU A 254 4.46 -14.46 -17.48
N LYS A 255 5.13 -15.16 -16.56
CA LYS A 255 4.54 -16.33 -15.89
C LYS A 255 3.29 -15.97 -15.09
N TYR A 256 3.31 -14.83 -14.41
CA TYR A 256 2.16 -14.34 -13.65
C TYR A 256 1.01 -13.95 -14.57
N GLN A 257 1.27 -13.28 -15.70
CA GLN A 257 0.27 -12.99 -16.73
C GLN A 257 -0.38 -14.28 -17.26
N ASP A 258 0.42 -15.30 -17.59
CA ASP A 258 -0.11 -16.59 -18.07
C ASP A 258 -1.04 -17.25 -17.03
N PHE A 259 -0.67 -17.19 -15.74
CA PHE A 259 -1.52 -17.64 -14.63
C PHE A 259 -2.83 -16.83 -14.52
N VAL A 260 -2.72 -15.49 -14.55
CA VAL A 260 -3.86 -14.57 -14.40
C VAL A 260 -4.85 -14.79 -15.53
N TRP A 261 -4.40 -14.79 -16.78
CA TRP A 261 -5.28 -14.93 -17.93
C TRP A 261 -5.83 -16.35 -18.07
N GLY A 262 -5.05 -17.37 -17.73
CA GLY A 262 -5.58 -18.73 -17.62
C GLY A 262 -6.69 -18.85 -16.58
N ARG A 263 -6.56 -18.17 -15.43
CA ARG A 263 -7.63 -18.08 -14.43
C ARG A 263 -8.83 -17.30 -14.96
N TRP A 264 -8.62 -16.13 -15.56
CA TRP A 264 -9.67 -15.28 -16.11
C TRP A 264 -10.59 -16.05 -17.05
N GLU A 265 -10.03 -16.80 -18.01
CA GLU A 265 -10.82 -17.61 -18.94
C GLU A 265 -11.70 -18.65 -18.24
N ARG A 266 -11.25 -19.22 -17.12
CA ARG A 266 -12.03 -20.19 -16.35
C ARG A 266 -13.18 -19.56 -15.57
N ILE A 267 -13.03 -18.31 -15.11
CA ILE A 267 -13.97 -17.71 -14.15
C ILE A 267 -14.82 -16.58 -14.74
N LYS A 268 -14.49 -16.02 -15.90
CA LYS A 268 -15.15 -14.81 -16.41
C LYS A 268 -16.67 -14.95 -16.54
N HIS A 269 -17.18 -16.16 -16.81
CA HIS A 269 -18.61 -16.44 -16.91
C HIS A 269 -19.41 -16.16 -15.61
N VAL A 270 -18.77 -16.06 -14.43
CA VAL A 270 -19.45 -15.69 -13.17
C VAL A 270 -19.48 -14.19 -12.90
N TYR A 271 -18.88 -13.37 -13.78
CA TYR A 271 -18.87 -11.92 -13.67
C TYR A 271 -19.99 -11.30 -14.54
N PRO A 272 -20.53 -10.13 -14.20
CA PRO A 272 -21.40 -9.36 -15.07
C PRO A 272 -20.80 -9.14 -16.46
N LYS A 273 -21.65 -9.03 -17.49
CA LYS A 273 -21.22 -8.96 -18.90
C LYS A 273 -20.26 -7.80 -19.15
N GLU A 274 -20.51 -6.66 -18.53
CA GLU A 274 -19.70 -5.44 -18.64
C GLU A 274 -18.27 -5.68 -18.10
N LEU A 275 -18.13 -6.46 -17.02
CA LEU A 275 -16.83 -6.83 -16.46
C LEU A 275 -16.13 -7.91 -17.29
N GLN A 276 -16.89 -8.80 -17.94
CA GLN A 276 -16.35 -9.75 -18.89
C GLN A 276 -15.69 -9.02 -20.07
N GLU A 277 -16.42 -8.08 -20.69
CA GLU A 277 -15.92 -7.28 -21.80
C GLU A 277 -14.69 -6.44 -21.40
N ALA A 278 -14.72 -5.83 -20.21
CA ALA A 278 -13.59 -5.07 -19.70
C ALA A 278 -12.36 -5.95 -19.44
N GLY A 279 -12.54 -7.14 -18.86
CA GLY A 279 -11.43 -8.06 -18.59
C GLY A 279 -10.82 -8.64 -19.87
N ASP A 280 -11.66 -9.02 -20.84
CA ASP A 280 -11.20 -9.50 -22.15
C ASP A 280 -10.44 -8.41 -22.91
N ARG A 281 -10.92 -7.16 -22.87
CA ARG A 281 -10.21 -6.03 -23.49
C ARG A 281 -8.86 -5.74 -22.81
N LEU A 282 -8.76 -5.84 -21.49
CA LEU A 282 -7.49 -5.69 -20.78
C LEU A 282 -6.50 -6.83 -21.11
N ARG A 283 -7.01 -8.07 -21.24
CA ARG A 283 -6.22 -9.20 -21.71
C ARG A 283 -5.65 -8.91 -23.09
N ASP A 284 -6.47 -8.43 -24.02
CA ASP A 284 -6.04 -8.10 -25.38
C ASP A 284 -4.96 -7.00 -25.41
N ILE A 285 -5.12 -5.94 -24.61
CA ILE A 285 -4.10 -4.91 -24.40
C ILE A 285 -2.79 -5.54 -23.95
N THR A 286 -2.83 -6.39 -22.92
CA THR A 286 -1.65 -7.05 -22.37
C THR A 286 -0.94 -7.92 -23.41
N MET A 287 -1.71 -8.67 -24.21
CA MET A 287 -1.15 -9.51 -25.28
C MET A 287 -0.61 -8.70 -26.46
N ARG A 288 -1.21 -7.53 -26.79
CA ARG A 288 -0.62 -6.58 -27.74
C ARG A 288 0.71 -6.04 -27.24
N THR A 289 0.80 -5.62 -25.99
CA THR A 289 2.06 -5.13 -25.38
C THR A 289 3.14 -6.21 -25.38
N ARG A 290 2.82 -7.47 -25.06
CA ARG A 290 3.77 -8.60 -25.17
C ARG A 290 4.31 -8.77 -26.58
N ARG A 291 3.46 -8.68 -27.60
CA ARG A 291 3.87 -8.78 -29.02
C ARG A 291 4.77 -7.62 -29.41
N TRP A 292 4.44 -6.40 -28.98
CA TRP A 292 5.27 -5.21 -29.20
C TRP A 292 6.67 -5.35 -28.58
N LEU A 293 6.77 -5.98 -27.40
CA LEU A 293 8.03 -6.21 -26.70
C LEU A 293 8.74 -7.52 -27.04
N ALA A 294 8.23 -8.31 -27.99
CA ALA A 294 8.76 -9.65 -28.26
C ALA A 294 10.29 -9.68 -28.49
N PRO A 295 10.91 -8.74 -29.25
CA PRO A 295 12.36 -8.72 -29.44
C PRO A 295 13.14 -8.55 -28.13
N TYR A 296 12.67 -7.66 -27.25
CA TYR A 296 13.30 -7.38 -25.95
C TYR A 296 13.11 -8.54 -24.98
N ILE A 297 11.92 -9.14 -24.96
CA ILE A 297 11.61 -10.30 -24.11
C ILE A 297 12.49 -11.50 -24.48
N GLU A 298 12.68 -11.76 -25.77
CA GLU A 298 13.50 -12.89 -26.22
C GLU A 298 14.97 -12.70 -25.82
N GLN A 299 15.51 -11.50 -26.01
CA GLN A 299 16.85 -11.16 -25.54
C GLN A 299 16.97 -11.31 -24.01
N LEU A 300 15.96 -10.86 -23.26
CA LEU A 300 15.94 -10.96 -21.80
C LEU A 300 15.97 -12.40 -21.30
N ARG A 301 15.28 -13.34 -21.94
CA ARG A 301 15.24 -14.75 -21.50
C ARG A 301 16.63 -15.36 -21.37
N GLU A 302 17.51 -15.09 -22.33
CA GLU A 302 18.89 -15.56 -22.27
C GLU A 302 19.73 -14.76 -21.28
N LYS A 303 19.55 -13.44 -21.21
CA LYS A 303 20.27 -12.60 -20.25
C LYS A 303 19.99 -12.99 -18.80
N VAL A 304 18.73 -13.24 -18.43
CA VAL A 304 18.36 -13.56 -17.04
C VAL A 304 18.83 -14.96 -16.61
N LYS A 305 18.99 -15.92 -17.54
CA LYS A 305 19.65 -17.21 -17.24
C LYS A 305 21.09 -17.01 -16.80
N GLY A 306 21.77 -16.00 -17.36
CA GLY A 306 23.14 -15.64 -16.99
C GLY A 306 23.27 -14.96 -15.62
N GLY A 307 22.15 -14.64 -14.96
CA GLY A 307 22.14 -13.95 -13.66
C GLY A 307 21.33 -12.67 -13.69
N VAL A 308 20.68 -12.36 -12.56
CA VAL A 308 20.13 -11.02 -12.28
C VAL A 308 20.60 -10.56 -10.90
N ARG A 309 20.78 -9.25 -10.73
CA ARG A 309 21.27 -8.64 -9.49
C ARG A 309 20.18 -8.47 -8.45
N ASN A 310 18.93 -8.33 -8.87
CA ASN A 310 17.80 -8.02 -7.99
C ASN A 310 16.74 -9.11 -8.11
N SER A 311 16.16 -9.54 -6.99
CA SER A 311 15.10 -10.56 -7.01
C SER A 311 13.77 -10.05 -7.59
N VAL A 312 13.51 -8.76 -7.44
CA VAL A 312 12.39 -7.99 -8.02
C VAL A 312 12.88 -6.59 -8.36
N VAL A 313 12.27 -5.96 -9.37
CA VAL A 313 12.70 -4.66 -9.90
C VAL A 313 11.68 -3.54 -9.70
N LEU A 314 10.37 -3.81 -9.80
CA LEU A 314 9.35 -2.76 -9.83
C LEU A 314 8.40 -2.81 -8.63
N SER A 315 8.02 -1.62 -8.15
CA SER A 315 6.98 -1.43 -7.12
C SER A 315 6.49 0.00 -7.21
N ILE A 316 5.18 0.22 -7.29
CA ILE A 316 4.62 1.58 -7.31
C ILE A 316 4.16 1.93 -5.90
N ALA A 317 5.03 2.61 -5.15
CA ALA A 317 4.73 3.06 -3.79
C ALA A 317 3.95 4.39 -3.77
N PRO A 318 3.32 4.75 -2.63
CA PRO A 318 2.78 6.09 -2.46
C PRO A 318 3.91 7.13 -2.52
N THR A 319 3.73 8.13 -3.37
CA THR A 319 4.66 9.26 -3.49
C THR A 319 4.15 10.51 -2.79
N GLY A 320 3.40 10.36 -1.70
CA GLY A 320 2.64 11.47 -1.09
C GLY A 320 3.45 12.71 -0.71
N ARG A 321 4.76 12.59 -0.44
CA ARG A 321 5.66 13.75 -0.22
C ARG A 321 6.56 14.04 -1.42
N THR A 322 7.08 13.00 -2.07
CA THR A 322 8.02 13.14 -3.20
C THR A 322 7.35 13.67 -4.46
N SER A 323 6.08 13.33 -4.69
CA SER A 323 5.29 13.89 -5.80
C SER A 323 5.00 15.38 -5.61
N ILE A 324 4.78 15.83 -4.36
CA ILE A 324 4.66 17.26 -4.05
C ILE A 324 5.98 17.99 -4.36
N LEU A 325 7.12 17.44 -3.93
CA LEU A 325 8.44 17.99 -4.25
C LEU A 325 8.67 18.06 -5.76
N ALA A 326 8.22 17.05 -6.50
CA ALA A 326 8.32 16.98 -7.95
C ALA A 326 7.22 17.77 -8.70
N GLY A 327 6.27 18.37 -7.98
CA GLY A 327 5.14 19.14 -8.55
C GLY A 327 4.19 18.31 -9.42
N THR A 328 3.87 17.07 -9.04
CA THR A 328 3.11 16.12 -9.87
C THR A 328 2.18 15.22 -9.05
N THR A 329 1.31 14.45 -9.70
CA THR A 329 0.46 13.43 -9.05
C THR A 329 1.24 12.21 -8.55
N SER A 330 0.66 11.50 -7.58
CA SER A 330 1.31 10.35 -6.98
C SER A 330 1.11 9.07 -7.77
N GLY A 331 2.18 8.31 -8.03
CA GLY A 331 2.07 6.97 -8.60
C GLY A 331 1.27 6.94 -9.91
N VAL A 332 0.26 6.07 -9.94
CA VAL A 332 -0.75 5.95 -10.99
C VAL A 332 -2.07 6.63 -10.60
N GLU A 333 -2.11 7.48 -9.58
CA GLU A 333 -3.35 8.12 -9.13
C GLU A 333 -3.87 9.14 -10.16
N PRO A 334 -5.20 9.30 -10.28
CA PRO A 334 -5.78 10.43 -11.00
C PRO A 334 -5.59 11.73 -10.19
N ILE A 335 -5.97 12.85 -10.80
CA ILE A 335 -6.05 14.14 -10.12
C ILE A 335 -7.01 13.99 -8.93
N PHE A 336 -6.57 14.32 -7.71
CA PHE A 336 -7.44 14.18 -6.54
C PHE A 336 -8.57 15.21 -6.55
N ALA A 337 -8.22 16.49 -6.77
CA ALA A 337 -9.11 17.63 -6.92
C ALA A 337 -8.34 18.80 -7.54
N LEU A 338 -9.05 19.73 -8.19
CA LEU A 338 -8.46 20.96 -8.75
C LEU A 338 -8.23 22.06 -7.71
N ALA A 339 -9.04 22.08 -6.66
CA ALA A 339 -8.83 22.90 -5.46
C ALA A 339 -9.21 22.08 -4.23
N PHE A 340 -8.35 22.09 -3.23
CA PHE A 340 -8.56 21.28 -2.02
C PHE A 340 -7.87 21.88 -0.80
N LEU A 341 -8.37 21.51 0.37
CA LEU A 341 -7.77 21.84 1.65
C LEU A 341 -6.92 20.67 2.13
N ARG A 342 -5.64 20.92 2.42
CA ARG A 342 -4.76 19.95 3.07
C ARG A 342 -4.60 20.30 4.53
N ASN A 343 -4.95 19.36 5.41
CA ASN A 343 -4.72 19.52 6.83
C ASN A 343 -3.31 19.00 7.18
N VAL A 344 -2.46 19.88 7.66
CA VAL A 344 -1.09 19.59 8.11
C VAL A 344 -0.96 19.93 9.59
N THR A 345 0.12 19.46 10.23
CA THR A 345 0.34 19.69 11.67
C THR A 345 0.32 21.17 12.06
N VAL A 346 0.69 22.07 11.14
CA VAL A 346 0.76 23.52 11.36
C VAL A 346 -0.52 24.28 10.97
N GLY A 347 -1.56 23.59 10.47
CA GLY A 347 -2.82 24.21 10.08
C GLY A 347 -3.39 23.65 8.77
N THR A 348 -4.29 24.41 8.14
CA THR A 348 -4.92 24.02 6.87
C THR A 348 -4.33 24.86 5.73
N LEU A 349 -3.83 24.18 4.70
CA LEU A 349 -3.30 24.80 3.48
C LEU A 349 -4.34 24.73 2.37
N ILE A 350 -4.44 25.81 1.59
CA ILE A 350 -5.21 25.85 0.34
C ILE A 350 -4.26 25.46 -0.78
N GLU A 351 -4.62 24.42 -1.54
CA GLU A 351 -3.86 23.95 -2.69
C GLU A 351 -4.71 23.97 -3.96
N TYR A 352 -4.09 24.39 -5.06
CA TYR A 352 -4.65 24.28 -6.40
C TYR A 352 -3.82 23.30 -7.21
N TYR A 353 -4.47 22.55 -8.08
CA TYR A 353 -3.81 21.70 -9.05
C TYR A 353 -3.27 22.53 -10.22
N GLY A 354 -2.05 23.06 -10.06
CA GLY A 354 -1.38 23.95 -11.02
C GLY A 354 -1.50 23.52 -12.48
N PRO A 355 -1.12 22.28 -12.86
CA PRO A 355 -1.15 21.84 -14.26
C PRO A 355 -2.53 21.93 -14.91
N GLY A 356 -3.59 21.55 -14.20
CA GLY A 356 -4.97 21.65 -14.72
C GLY A 356 -5.44 23.10 -14.83
N ILE A 357 -5.08 23.97 -13.87
CA ILE A 357 -5.42 25.39 -13.94
C ILE A 357 -4.68 26.09 -15.09
N GLU A 358 -3.41 25.76 -15.31
CA GLU A 358 -2.62 26.26 -16.45
C GLU A 358 -3.22 25.80 -17.78
N TYR A 359 -3.64 24.54 -17.88
CA TYR A 359 -4.34 24.00 -19.05
C TYR A 359 -5.62 24.80 -19.37
N LEU A 360 -6.43 25.11 -18.36
CA LEU A 360 -7.65 25.90 -18.51
C LEU A 360 -7.35 27.35 -18.92
N LYS A 361 -6.33 27.98 -18.31
CA LYS A 361 -5.91 29.35 -18.64
C LYS A 361 -5.42 29.46 -20.09
N ALA A 362 -4.61 28.51 -20.54
CA ALA A 362 -4.08 28.49 -21.91
C ALA A 362 -5.16 28.42 -22.98
N ARG A 363 -6.35 27.89 -22.65
CA ARG A 363 -7.51 27.78 -23.55
C ARG A 363 -8.58 28.85 -23.30
N GLY A 364 -8.32 29.83 -22.43
CA GLY A 364 -9.30 30.86 -22.08
C GLY A 364 -10.51 30.35 -21.28
N LEU A 365 -10.43 29.14 -20.72
CA LEU A 365 -11.52 28.48 -20.00
C LEU A 365 -11.54 28.81 -18.50
N TRP A 366 -10.48 29.41 -17.95
CA TRP A 366 -10.39 29.79 -16.54
C TRP A 366 -11.11 31.12 -16.23
N THR A 367 -12.44 31.12 -16.38
CA THR A 367 -13.30 32.29 -16.11
C THR A 367 -13.59 32.44 -14.61
N PRO A 368 -14.05 33.62 -14.13
CA PRO A 368 -14.49 33.79 -12.74
C PRO A 368 -15.58 32.78 -12.32
N GLN A 369 -16.49 32.43 -13.22
CA GLN A 369 -17.54 31.44 -12.99
C GLN A 369 -16.96 30.04 -12.80
N VAL A 370 -16.03 29.62 -13.68
CA VAL A 370 -15.35 28.31 -13.56
C VAL A 370 -14.53 28.25 -12.29
N ARG A 371 -13.77 29.31 -11.99
CA ARG A 371 -13.00 29.42 -10.75
C ARG A 371 -13.87 29.24 -9.51
N ARG A 372 -15.04 29.90 -9.48
CA ARG A 372 -15.99 29.78 -8.36
C ARG A 372 -16.44 28.33 -8.15
N VAL A 373 -16.83 27.64 -9.22
CA VAL A 373 -17.25 26.22 -9.13
C VAL A 373 -16.12 25.34 -8.62
N VAL A 374 -14.90 25.54 -9.12
CA VAL A 374 -13.72 24.77 -8.69
C VAL A 374 -13.37 25.06 -7.23
N GLU A 375 -13.39 26.31 -6.78
CA GLU A 375 -13.15 26.65 -5.37
C GLU A 375 -14.26 26.11 -4.45
N GLU A 376 -15.50 26.00 -4.94
CA GLU A 376 -16.63 25.46 -4.16
C GLU A 376 -16.58 23.94 -4.03
N THR A 377 -16.28 23.23 -5.12
CA THR A 377 -16.44 21.76 -5.22
C THR A 377 -15.11 21.01 -5.28
N GLY A 378 -14.05 21.66 -5.75
CA GLY A 378 -12.78 21.03 -6.13
C GLY A 378 -12.79 20.39 -7.53
N MET A 379 -13.86 20.55 -8.32
CA MET A 379 -14.11 19.77 -9.54
C MET A 379 -14.62 20.65 -10.70
N LEU A 380 -14.63 20.11 -11.92
CA LEU A 380 -15.21 20.78 -13.11
C LEU A 380 -16.60 20.29 -13.51
N LYS A 381 -17.12 19.24 -12.88
CA LYS A 381 -18.41 18.61 -13.22
C LYS A 381 -19.51 19.61 -13.59
N ASP A 382 -19.73 20.58 -12.69
CA ASP A 382 -20.80 21.58 -12.78
C ASP A 382 -20.31 22.92 -13.33
N ALA A 383 -19.06 23.00 -13.80
CA ALA A 383 -18.48 24.22 -14.36
C ALA A 383 -18.91 24.40 -15.83
N PRO A 384 -19.07 25.66 -16.31
CA PRO A 384 -19.42 25.96 -17.70
C PRO A 384 -18.20 25.82 -18.62
N VAL A 385 -17.69 24.60 -18.76
CA VAL A 385 -16.61 24.24 -19.69
C VAL A 385 -17.07 23.07 -20.58
N PRO A 386 -16.47 22.88 -21.78
CA PRO A 386 -16.75 21.73 -22.64
C PRO A 386 -16.56 20.37 -21.95
N ASP A 387 -17.37 19.37 -22.32
CA ASP A 387 -17.37 18.06 -21.66
C ASP A 387 -16.07 17.26 -21.87
N ASP A 388 -15.40 17.41 -23.02
CA ASP A 388 -14.08 16.84 -23.27
C ASP A 388 -13.05 17.34 -22.24
N VAL A 389 -13.10 18.63 -21.88
CA VAL A 389 -12.26 19.22 -20.83
C VAL A 389 -12.63 18.68 -19.45
N LYS A 390 -13.92 18.49 -19.16
CA LYS A 390 -14.37 17.86 -17.91
C LYS A 390 -13.86 16.43 -17.79
N HIS A 391 -13.95 15.64 -18.86
CA HIS A 391 -13.46 14.26 -18.87
C HIS A 391 -11.93 14.19 -18.73
N LEU A 392 -11.20 15.10 -19.37
CA LEU A 392 -9.74 15.16 -19.30
C LEU A 392 -9.24 15.48 -17.89
N LEU A 393 -9.91 16.41 -17.19
CA LEU A 393 -9.57 16.86 -15.84
C LEU A 393 -10.45 16.23 -14.75
N ALA A 394 -11.13 15.11 -15.07
CA ALA A 394 -11.96 14.40 -14.11
C ALA A 394 -11.15 13.96 -12.89
N THR A 395 -11.67 14.26 -11.71
CA THR A 395 -11.00 14.00 -10.45
C THR A 395 -11.25 12.58 -9.94
N ALA A 396 -10.51 12.15 -8.91
CA ALA A 396 -10.57 10.81 -8.34
C ALA A 396 -11.99 10.38 -7.93
N MET A 397 -12.82 11.32 -7.49
CA MET A 397 -14.21 11.11 -7.05
C MET A 397 -15.21 11.09 -8.22
N GLU A 398 -14.85 11.64 -9.37
CA GLU A 398 -15.68 11.65 -10.59
C GLU A 398 -15.42 10.40 -11.45
N ILE A 399 -14.26 9.78 -11.29
CA ILE A 399 -13.89 8.55 -12.01
C ILE A 399 -14.53 7.33 -11.34
N GLY A 400 -15.33 6.59 -12.12
CA GLY A 400 -15.98 5.36 -11.65
C GLY A 400 -14.98 4.27 -11.21
N TRP A 401 -15.36 3.45 -10.23
CA TRP A 401 -14.49 2.45 -9.61
C TRP A 401 -13.85 1.48 -10.61
N LEU A 402 -14.59 1.12 -11.68
CA LEU A 402 -14.12 0.23 -12.73
C LEU A 402 -12.84 0.76 -13.39
N TRP A 403 -12.78 2.05 -13.70
CA TRP A 403 -11.60 2.67 -14.31
C TRP A 403 -10.40 2.71 -13.37
N HIS A 404 -10.62 2.91 -12.07
CA HIS A 404 -9.54 2.80 -11.09
C HIS A 404 -8.96 1.38 -11.04
N VAL A 405 -9.83 0.35 -11.04
CA VAL A 405 -9.40 -1.06 -11.07
C VAL A 405 -8.66 -1.37 -12.36
N LEU A 406 -9.19 -1.00 -13.52
CA LEU A 406 -8.57 -1.24 -14.82
C LEU A 406 -7.19 -0.58 -14.93
N MET A 407 -7.04 0.65 -14.45
CA MET A 407 -5.75 1.34 -14.45
C MET A 407 -4.72 0.60 -13.62
N GLN A 408 -5.10 0.21 -12.40
CA GLN A 408 -4.22 -0.54 -11.51
C GLN A 408 -3.87 -1.91 -12.09
N ALA A 409 -4.87 -2.65 -12.57
CA ALA A 409 -4.71 -3.98 -13.13
C ALA A 409 -3.80 -3.97 -14.37
N SER A 410 -3.92 -2.95 -15.21
CA SER A 410 -3.08 -2.78 -16.40
C SER A 410 -1.61 -2.54 -16.06
N ALA A 411 -1.35 -1.62 -15.12
CA ALA A 411 0.00 -1.42 -14.60
C ALA A 411 0.55 -2.69 -13.92
N GLN A 412 -0.27 -3.38 -13.12
CA GLN A 412 0.13 -4.55 -12.33
C GLN A 412 0.63 -5.72 -13.21
N GLN A 413 0.18 -5.83 -14.46
CA GLN A 413 0.65 -6.87 -15.38
C GLN A 413 2.16 -6.83 -15.58
N TRP A 414 2.80 -5.68 -15.38
CA TRP A 414 4.24 -5.49 -15.57
C TRP A 414 4.98 -5.08 -14.29
N VAL A 415 4.32 -5.10 -13.14
CA VAL A 415 4.92 -4.85 -11.82
C VAL A 415 5.04 -6.18 -11.07
N ASP A 416 6.27 -6.58 -10.73
CA ASP A 416 6.57 -7.85 -10.07
C ASP A 416 6.29 -7.86 -8.56
N GLN A 417 6.32 -6.69 -7.91
CA GLN A 417 5.70 -6.48 -6.59
C GLN A 417 4.25 -5.98 -6.73
N GLY A 418 3.77 -5.12 -5.83
CA GLY A 418 2.42 -4.53 -5.83
C GLY A 418 2.39 -3.07 -6.26
N ILE A 419 1.19 -2.49 -6.17
CA ILE A 419 0.92 -1.09 -6.50
C ILE A 419 0.07 -0.51 -5.38
N SER A 420 0.52 0.60 -4.80
CA SER A 420 -0.31 1.41 -3.92
C SER A 420 -1.16 2.35 -4.76
N LYS A 421 -2.45 2.05 -4.86
CA LYS A 421 -3.44 2.89 -5.50
C LYS A 421 -4.76 2.84 -4.75
N THR A 422 -5.43 3.98 -4.66
CA THR A 422 -6.70 4.16 -3.99
C THR A 422 -7.85 4.23 -5.01
N ILE A 423 -8.84 3.37 -4.83
CA ILE A 423 -10.14 3.47 -5.51
C ILE A 423 -11.00 4.41 -4.67
N ASN A 424 -11.11 5.66 -5.13
CA ASN A 424 -11.94 6.65 -4.46
C ASN A 424 -13.39 6.47 -4.91
N MET A 425 -14.30 6.39 -3.94
CA MET A 425 -15.74 6.20 -4.18
C MET A 425 -16.55 7.25 -3.42
N PRO A 426 -17.68 7.74 -3.97
CA PRO A 426 -18.55 8.67 -3.27
C PRO A 426 -19.18 8.03 -2.03
N ALA A 427 -19.60 8.86 -1.07
CA ALA A 427 -20.15 8.39 0.20
C ALA A 427 -21.40 7.49 0.02
N ASN A 428 -22.17 7.71 -1.04
CA ASN A 428 -23.35 6.93 -1.40
C ASN A 428 -23.05 5.71 -2.30
N ALA A 429 -21.78 5.35 -2.53
CA ALA A 429 -21.42 4.18 -3.31
C ALA A 429 -22.07 2.91 -2.73
N PRO A 430 -22.78 2.11 -3.55
CA PRO A 430 -23.36 0.83 -3.13
C PRO A 430 -22.30 -0.14 -2.58
N LYS A 431 -22.70 -1.00 -1.64
CA LYS A 431 -21.84 -2.10 -1.16
C LYS A 431 -21.43 -3.04 -2.30
N GLU A 432 -22.31 -3.20 -3.28
CA GLU A 432 -22.10 -4.02 -4.47
C GLU A 432 -20.92 -3.52 -5.34
N ASP A 433 -20.77 -2.20 -5.48
CA ASP A 433 -19.63 -1.61 -6.20
C ASP A 433 -18.30 -1.92 -5.51
N VAL A 434 -18.29 -1.86 -4.17
CA VAL A 434 -17.12 -2.24 -3.38
C VAL A 434 -16.80 -3.72 -3.58
N TYR A 435 -17.81 -4.59 -3.50
CA TYR A 435 -17.66 -6.03 -3.74
C TYR A 435 -17.05 -6.31 -5.12
N TRP A 436 -17.63 -5.74 -6.18
CA TRP A 436 -17.13 -5.95 -7.54
C TRP A 436 -15.75 -5.34 -7.77
N ALA A 437 -15.41 -4.22 -7.14
CA ALA A 437 -14.06 -3.67 -7.21
C ALA A 437 -13.02 -4.67 -6.69
N PHE A 438 -13.26 -5.30 -5.54
CA PHE A 438 -12.38 -6.33 -4.99
C PHE A 438 -12.39 -7.62 -5.85
N ALA A 439 -13.58 -8.12 -6.18
CA ALA A 439 -13.73 -9.38 -6.92
C ALA A 439 -13.10 -9.30 -8.32
N PHE A 440 -13.26 -8.17 -9.00
CA PHE A 440 -12.73 -7.95 -10.35
C PHE A 440 -11.21 -7.72 -10.31
N ALA A 441 -10.71 -6.91 -9.37
CA ALA A 441 -9.27 -6.72 -9.19
C ALA A 441 -8.55 -8.06 -8.90
N TRP A 442 -9.13 -8.90 -8.05
CA TRP A 442 -8.60 -10.25 -7.82
C TRP A 442 -8.54 -11.05 -9.12
N ALA A 443 -9.61 -11.05 -9.92
CA ALA A 443 -9.70 -11.76 -11.20
C ALA A 443 -8.56 -11.36 -12.15
N LEU A 444 -8.35 -10.05 -12.27
CA LEU A 444 -7.35 -9.42 -13.15
C LEU A 444 -5.91 -9.46 -12.60
N GLY A 445 -5.70 -10.08 -11.44
CA GLY A 445 -4.35 -10.31 -10.89
C GLY A 445 -3.76 -9.12 -10.14
N VAL A 446 -4.59 -8.18 -9.67
CA VAL A 446 -4.17 -7.13 -8.74
C VAL A 446 -3.71 -7.77 -7.42
N LYS A 447 -2.51 -7.43 -6.95
CA LYS A 447 -1.88 -8.08 -5.79
C LYS A 447 -2.23 -7.42 -4.46
N GLY A 448 -2.59 -6.14 -4.49
CA GLY A 448 -3.05 -5.37 -3.33
C GLY A 448 -3.93 -4.23 -3.81
N ILE A 449 -4.99 -3.91 -3.07
CA ILE A 449 -5.99 -2.92 -3.49
C ILE A 449 -6.49 -2.15 -2.26
N THR A 450 -6.77 -0.87 -2.45
CA THR A 450 -7.32 -0.01 -1.41
C THR A 450 -8.60 0.65 -1.93
N VAL A 451 -9.70 0.47 -1.21
CA VAL A 451 -10.94 1.20 -1.47
C VAL A 451 -11.11 2.28 -0.40
N TYR A 452 -11.32 3.51 -0.84
CA TYR A 452 -11.69 4.62 0.02
C TYR A 452 -13.06 5.15 -0.37
N ARG A 453 -14.06 4.82 0.44
CA ARG A 453 -15.39 5.44 0.34
C ARG A 453 -15.40 6.74 1.12
N ASP A 454 -15.80 7.84 0.50
CA ASP A 454 -15.85 9.13 1.19
C ASP A 454 -16.70 9.06 2.47
N LYS A 455 -16.27 9.82 3.50
CA LYS A 455 -16.84 9.83 4.86
C LYS A 455 -16.76 8.50 5.63
N SER A 456 -16.02 7.50 5.14
CA SER A 456 -15.73 6.28 5.90
C SER A 456 -14.78 6.51 7.09
N LYS A 457 -13.97 7.58 7.05
CA LYS A 457 -13.10 8.02 8.15
C LYS A 457 -13.65 9.29 8.80
N SER A 458 -13.52 9.39 10.13
CA SER A 458 -13.95 10.56 10.91
C SER A 458 -13.09 11.81 10.68
N VAL A 459 -11.85 11.65 10.23
CA VAL A 459 -10.91 12.73 9.91
C VAL A 459 -10.23 12.41 8.57
N GLN A 460 -10.26 13.36 7.64
CA GLN A 460 -9.55 13.28 6.36
C GLN A 460 -8.32 14.21 6.37
N VAL A 461 -7.29 13.84 5.61
CA VAL A 461 -6.09 14.68 5.41
C VAL A 461 -6.31 15.70 4.30
N ILE A 462 -7.16 15.36 3.33
CA ILE A 462 -7.45 16.19 2.15
C ILE A 462 -8.97 16.29 2.00
N TYR A 463 -9.49 17.50 1.77
CA TYR A 463 -10.92 17.78 1.54
C TYR A 463 -11.10 18.48 0.19
N THR A 464 -12.06 18.02 -0.61
CA THR A 464 -12.35 18.59 -1.94
C THR A 464 -13.08 19.92 -1.83
N GLY A 465 -12.63 20.93 -2.56
CA GLY A 465 -13.15 22.30 -2.47
C GLY A 465 -12.66 23.04 -1.22
N LEU A 466 -12.93 24.34 -1.17
CA LEU A 466 -12.44 25.27 -0.13
C LEU A 466 -13.49 25.63 0.92
N LYS A 467 -14.76 25.25 0.70
CA LYS A 467 -15.89 25.58 1.59
C LYS A 467 -16.27 24.48 2.58
N GLN A 468 -15.50 23.39 2.67
CA GLN A 468 -15.85 22.30 3.58
C GLN A 468 -15.62 22.68 5.06
N GLU A 469 -16.62 22.40 5.91
CA GLU A 469 -16.46 22.47 7.36
C GLU A 469 -15.55 21.34 7.84
N ILE A 470 -14.30 21.69 8.18
CA ILE A 470 -13.35 20.73 8.78
C ILE A 470 -13.82 20.41 10.20
N LYS A 471 -14.55 19.29 10.37
CA LYS A 471 -14.97 18.81 11.69
C LYS A 471 -13.74 18.41 12.51
N LYS A 472 -13.48 19.20 13.57
CA LYS A 472 -12.36 19.15 14.51
C LYS A 472 -10.99 19.39 13.85
N LYS A 473 -10.27 20.41 14.36
CA LYS A 473 -8.81 20.45 14.31
C LYS A 473 -8.28 19.05 14.63
N LEU A 474 -7.21 18.60 13.98
CA LEU A 474 -6.29 17.65 14.62
C LEU A 474 -6.04 18.28 15.99
N ALA A 475 -6.72 17.77 17.03
CA ALA A 475 -6.71 18.41 18.34
C ALA A 475 -5.25 18.64 18.71
N ASP A 476 -4.97 19.71 19.46
CA ASP A 476 -3.70 19.99 20.12
C ASP A 476 -3.24 18.76 20.89
N THR A 477 -2.75 17.78 20.15
CA THR A 477 -2.10 16.61 20.63
C THR A 477 -0.79 17.24 20.98
N LYS A 478 -0.70 17.71 22.23
CA LYS A 478 0.59 17.92 22.87
C LYS A 478 1.32 16.62 22.57
N ILE A 479 2.20 16.66 21.58
CA ILE A 479 3.16 15.62 21.37
C ILE A 479 4.03 15.75 22.60
N ILE A 480 3.62 15.07 23.67
CA ILE A 480 4.51 14.81 24.79
C ILE A 480 5.51 13.84 24.16
N VAL A 481 6.54 14.41 23.55
CA VAL A 481 7.76 13.67 23.25
C VAL A 481 8.30 13.33 24.63
N LYS A 482 7.83 12.23 25.21
CA LYS A 482 8.65 11.53 26.19
C LYS A 482 9.86 11.09 25.37
N PRO A 483 11.08 11.55 25.71
CA PRO A 483 12.26 11.00 25.10
C PRO A 483 12.15 9.50 25.29
N VAL A 484 12.06 8.76 24.18
CA VAL A 484 12.23 7.31 24.23
C VAL A 484 13.71 7.14 24.54
N ALA A 485 14.03 7.01 25.83
CA ALA A 485 15.28 6.45 26.25
C ALA A 485 15.31 5.04 25.60
N LEU A 486 16.26 4.87 24.68
CA LEU A 486 16.49 3.68 23.86
C LEU A 486 17.04 2.55 24.74
N ASP A 487 16.27 2.14 25.75
CA ASP A 487 16.72 1.19 26.77
C ASP A 487 15.99 -0.15 26.67
N LYS A 488 15.00 -0.28 25.78
CA LYS A 488 14.19 -1.50 25.62
C LYS A 488 14.15 -1.97 24.16
N SER A 489 14.36 -3.26 23.96
CA SER A 489 14.33 -3.85 22.62
C SER A 489 12.91 -3.83 22.04
N ILE A 490 12.85 -3.73 20.70
CA ILE A 490 11.64 -3.66 19.88
C ILE A 490 10.64 -4.80 20.20
N ASP A 491 11.14 -5.94 20.68
CA ASP A 491 10.33 -7.11 21.05
C ASP A 491 9.47 -6.89 22.31
N GLU A 492 9.90 -6.02 23.24
CA GLU A 492 9.14 -5.72 24.46
C GLU A 492 8.01 -4.71 24.20
N ALA A 493 8.23 -3.72 23.32
CA ALA A 493 7.21 -2.75 22.90
C ALA A 493 6.10 -3.40 22.06
N ALA A 494 6.44 -4.45 21.30
CA ALA A 494 5.48 -5.23 20.51
C ALA A 494 4.55 -6.12 21.35
N ALA A 495 4.84 -6.33 22.64
CA ALA A 495 4.03 -7.15 23.54
C ALA A 495 3.05 -6.33 24.40
N GLU A 496 3.43 -5.11 24.80
CA GLU A 496 2.60 -4.22 25.65
C GLU A 496 1.39 -3.64 24.89
N VAL A 497 1.60 -3.27 23.63
CA VAL A 497 0.58 -2.67 22.78
C VAL A 497 -0.45 -3.74 22.35
N LYS A 498 0.00 -5.00 22.16
CA LYS A 498 -0.87 -6.18 21.95
C LYS A 498 -1.88 -6.46 23.09
N LEU A 499 -1.67 -5.94 24.30
CA LEU A 499 -2.53 -6.20 25.46
C LEU A 499 -3.60 -5.13 25.70
N LYS A 500 -3.43 -3.90 25.19
CA LYS A 500 -4.43 -2.82 25.35
C LYS A 500 -5.61 -2.92 24.38
N ALA A 501 -5.39 -3.50 23.21
CA ALA A 501 -6.41 -3.62 22.15
C ALA A 501 -7.49 -4.70 22.41
N LEU A 502 -7.44 -5.44 23.52
CA LEU A 502 -8.36 -6.55 23.82
C LEU A 502 -9.33 -6.32 24.99
N GLU A 503 -9.26 -5.18 25.71
CA GLU A 503 -10.09 -4.95 26.92
C GLU A 503 -11.21 -3.92 26.79
N GLU A 504 -11.35 -3.16 25.70
CA GLU A 504 -12.38 -2.12 25.59
C GLU A 504 -13.38 -2.39 24.47
N GLY A 505 -14.14 -3.49 24.60
CA GLY A 505 -15.35 -3.73 23.81
C GLY A 505 -16.46 -2.71 24.09
N LYS A 506 -16.23 -1.44 23.74
CA LYS A 506 -17.22 -0.35 23.73
C LYS A 506 -16.99 0.53 22.50
N ASP A 507 -18.03 0.68 21.70
CA ASP A 507 -18.09 1.64 20.60
C ASP A 507 -17.93 3.08 21.14
N PRO A 508 -16.91 3.85 20.71
CA PRO A 508 -16.69 5.22 21.15
C PRO A 508 -17.69 6.25 20.58
N TYR A 509 -18.71 5.86 19.79
CA TYR A 509 -19.69 6.77 19.19
C TYR A 509 -21.17 6.58 19.62
N CYS A 510 -21.55 5.53 20.37
CA CYS A 510 -22.91 5.39 20.91
C CYS A 510 -23.05 6.22 22.21
N LYS A 511 -23.63 7.43 22.11
CA LYS A 511 -23.75 8.37 23.24
C LYS A 511 -24.94 8.15 24.18
N THR A 512 -25.87 7.24 23.87
CA THR A 512 -27.13 7.10 24.64
C THR A 512 -27.51 5.69 25.04
N GLY A 513 -26.70 4.66 24.75
CA GLY A 513 -26.89 3.33 25.34
C GLY A 513 -28.11 2.52 24.86
N GLU A 514 -28.76 2.89 23.76
CA GLU A 514 -29.80 2.08 23.09
C GLU A 514 -29.46 1.90 21.61
N CYS A 515 -28.35 1.20 21.35
CA CYS A 515 -27.93 0.76 20.02
C CYS A 515 -28.00 -0.78 20.05
N GLY A 516 -29.03 -1.37 19.43
CA GLY A 516 -29.33 -2.82 19.46
C GLY A 516 -28.35 -3.71 18.72
#